data_AF-A0AAJ0CND4-F1
#
_entry.id   AF-A0AAJ0CND4-F1
#
_cell.length_a   1.000
_cell.length_b   1.000
_cell.length_c   1.000
_cell.angle_alpha   90.00
_cell.angle_beta   90.00
_cell.angle_gamma   90.00
#
_symmetry.space_group_name_H-M   'P 1'
#
loop_
_entity.id
_entity.type
_entity.pdbx_description
1 polymer ?
#
loop_
_entity_poly.entity_id
_entity_poly.type
_entity_poly.pdbx_seq_one_letter_code
_entity_poly.pdbx_strand_id
1 'polypeptide(L)'
;MGEKFNKLIPGARAPTRSETKLSEARSYANLAFQNQYFNLLPFPPSPAADTDMDIILEERALDSFHNILFSMTLFWDRFRTWPVHVTVVSHGFKKPRIMGHCRVIGLSEDMVTFVGIDPPGGMGDEGEAEGAMNGVKEALRDWQEDPMGRGEKLAGKRRRRNVWGVWQGVFEGGAGDDKGGLEIELDREGERLVPEGRRPWR
;
A
#
# COMPACT_ATOMS: atom_id res chain seq x y z
N MET A 1 2.08 29.57 1.62
CA MET A 1 2.31 28.73 2.82
C MET A 1 1.43 27.51 2.62
N GLY A 2 1.98 26.41 2.10
CA GLY A 2 1.17 25.24 1.72
C GLY A 2 0.70 24.50 2.97
N GLU A 3 -0.61 24.26 3.08
CA GLU A 3 -1.16 23.36 4.09
C GLU A 3 -0.50 21.98 3.94
N LYS A 4 0.06 21.46 5.03
CA LYS A 4 0.52 20.08 5.08
C LYS A 4 -0.73 19.20 5.20
N PHE A 5 -1.19 18.64 4.09
CA PHE A 5 -2.30 17.70 4.08
C PHE A 5 -1.83 16.34 4.62
N ASN A 6 -2.22 16.02 5.85
CA ASN A 6 -2.04 14.68 6.40
C ASN A 6 -3.24 13.82 6.00
N LYS A 7 -3.06 12.89 5.06
CA LYS A 7 -4.10 11.95 4.64
C LYS A 7 -3.72 10.53 5.02
N LEU A 8 -4.70 9.75 5.50
CA LEU A 8 -4.50 8.35 5.83
C LEU A 8 -4.96 7.49 4.66
N ILE A 9 -4.07 6.64 4.18
CA ILE A 9 -4.41 5.60 3.21
C ILE A 9 -4.12 4.26 3.87
N PRO A 10 -5.15 3.55 4.37
CA PRO A 10 -4.99 2.17 4.79
C PRO A 10 -4.64 1.32 3.57
N GLY A 11 -3.34 1.17 3.29
CA GLY A 11 -2.84 0.30 2.25
C GLY A 11 -2.84 -1.14 2.76
N ALA A 12 -3.82 -1.92 2.32
CA ALA A 12 -4.01 -3.25 2.84
C ALA A 12 -4.53 -4.20 1.76
N ARG A 13 -4.46 -5.50 2.05
CA ARG A 13 -4.68 -6.49 1.00
C ARG A 13 -6.14 -6.48 0.53
N ALA A 14 -6.36 -6.52 -0.78
CA ALA A 14 -7.65 -6.86 -1.36
C ALA A 14 -8.12 -8.22 -0.82
N PRO A 15 -9.42 -8.57 -0.91
CA PRO A 15 -9.90 -9.85 -0.39
C PRO A 15 -9.21 -11.01 -1.13
N THR A 16 -8.43 -11.83 -0.41
CA THR A 16 -7.67 -12.94 -1.02
C THR A 16 -8.23 -14.32 -0.70
N ARG A 17 -9.43 -14.33 -0.12
CA ARG A 17 -10.14 -15.52 0.33
C ARG A 17 -11.52 -15.46 -0.31
N SER A 18 -11.98 -16.54 -0.93
CA SER A 18 -13.29 -16.60 -1.57
C SER A 18 -14.45 -16.49 -0.56
N GLU A 19 -14.15 -16.74 0.71
CA GLU A 19 -15.07 -16.66 1.84
C GLU A 19 -15.44 -15.22 2.22
N THR A 20 -14.64 -14.22 1.81
CA THR A 20 -14.89 -12.82 2.12
C THR A 20 -14.68 -11.92 0.90
N LYS A 21 -15.57 -10.95 0.75
CA LYS A 21 -15.45 -9.86 -0.23
C LYS A 21 -14.92 -8.57 0.41
N LEU A 22 -14.65 -8.58 1.71
CA LEU A 22 -14.18 -7.41 2.44
C LEU A 22 -12.66 -7.30 2.31
N SER A 23 -12.18 -6.14 1.85
CA SER A 23 -10.75 -5.85 1.83
C SER A 23 -10.25 -5.62 3.26
N GLU A 24 -8.95 -5.79 3.47
CA GLU A 24 -8.32 -5.48 4.75
C GLU A 24 -8.43 -3.96 5.05
N ALA A 25 -8.35 -3.11 4.01
CA ALA A 25 -8.46 -1.66 4.14
C ALA A 25 -9.86 -1.25 4.63
N ARG A 26 -10.91 -1.85 4.06
CA ARG A 26 -12.29 -1.65 4.51
C ARG A 26 -12.51 -2.20 5.91
N SER A 27 -11.87 -3.31 6.25
CA SER A 27 -11.95 -3.88 7.61
C SER A 27 -11.38 -2.89 8.64
N TYR A 28 -10.24 -2.26 8.36
CA TYR A 28 -9.68 -1.20 9.21
C TYR A 28 -10.58 0.04 9.27
N ALA A 29 -11.14 0.46 8.14
CA ALA A 29 -12.07 1.60 8.11
C ALA A 29 -13.31 1.33 8.98
N ASN A 30 -13.88 0.12 8.89
CA ASN A 30 -15.01 -0.30 9.71
C ASN A 30 -14.64 -0.32 11.20
N LEU A 31 -13.47 -0.84 11.55
CA LEU A 31 -12.99 -0.86 12.93
C LEU A 31 -12.82 0.56 13.48
N ALA A 32 -12.21 1.46 12.70
CA ALA A 32 -12.04 2.85 13.09
C ALA A 32 -13.41 3.54 13.28
N PHE A 33 -14.33 3.35 12.34
CA PHE A 33 -15.69 3.90 12.43
C PHE A 33 -16.45 3.39 13.67
N GLN A 34 -16.42 2.08 13.92
CA GLN A 34 -17.05 1.46 15.10
C GLN A 34 -16.48 1.98 16.43
N ASN A 35 -15.23 2.43 16.42
CA ASN A 35 -14.56 3.04 17.58
C ASN A 35 -14.55 4.58 17.52
N GLN A 36 -15.44 5.19 16.73
CA GLN A 36 -15.55 6.66 16.60
C GLN A 36 -14.21 7.33 16.27
N TYR A 37 -13.43 6.70 15.40
CA TYR A 37 -12.07 7.08 15.01
C TYR A 37 -11.13 7.31 16.20
N PHE A 38 -11.39 6.64 17.33
CA PHE A 38 -10.64 6.80 18.59
C PHE A 38 -10.58 8.26 19.07
N ASN A 39 -11.61 9.06 18.75
CA ASN A 39 -11.67 10.51 18.99
C ASN A 39 -10.57 11.33 18.30
N LEU A 40 -9.93 10.78 17.27
CA LEU A 40 -8.89 11.47 16.48
C LEU A 40 -9.47 12.29 15.32
N LEU A 41 -10.69 11.96 14.90
CA LEU A 41 -11.43 12.67 13.86
C LEU A 41 -12.81 13.10 14.40
N PRO A 42 -13.42 14.17 13.86
CA PRO A 42 -14.77 14.59 14.24
C PRO A 42 -15.78 13.44 14.08
N PHE A 43 -16.62 13.23 15.11
CA PHE A 43 -17.68 12.22 15.11
C PHE A 43 -18.99 12.79 15.66
N PRO A 44 -20.14 12.62 14.97
CA PRO A 44 -20.27 12.01 13.64
C PRO A 44 -19.57 12.86 12.57
N PRO A 45 -19.21 12.28 11.41
CA PRO A 45 -18.70 13.05 10.28
C PRO A 45 -19.67 14.18 9.98
N SER A 46 -19.24 15.43 10.12
CA SER A 46 -20.06 16.56 9.71
C SER A 46 -20.27 16.46 8.20
N PRO A 47 -21.46 16.74 7.65
CA PRO A 47 -21.65 16.87 6.21
C PRO A 47 -20.72 17.92 5.56
N ALA A 48 -20.20 18.85 6.37
CA ALA A 48 -19.22 19.85 5.97
C ALA A 48 -17.76 19.43 6.25
N ALA A 49 -17.53 18.39 7.07
CA ALA A 49 -16.22 17.79 7.25
C ALA A 49 -16.08 16.72 6.17
N ASP A 50 -15.24 16.98 5.19
CA ASP A 50 -14.95 16.04 4.11
C ASP A 50 -14.08 14.89 4.66
N THR A 51 -14.66 14.05 5.53
CA THR A 51 -13.99 12.87 6.09
C THR A 51 -13.59 11.87 5.01
N ASP A 52 -14.28 11.90 3.85
CA ASP A 52 -13.91 11.22 2.61
C ASP A 52 -12.61 11.78 1.98
N MET A 53 -12.16 12.98 2.37
CA MET A 53 -10.82 13.48 2.03
C MET A 53 -9.75 13.03 3.00
N ASP A 54 -10.09 12.70 4.24
CA ASP A 54 -9.11 12.38 5.28
C ASP A 54 -8.68 10.91 5.27
N ILE A 55 -9.59 10.01 4.89
CA ILE A 55 -9.32 8.58 4.77
C ILE A 55 -9.70 8.10 3.37
N ILE A 56 -8.71 7.61 2.63
CA ILE A 56 -8.92 7.00 1.30
C ILE A 56 -8.53 5.53 1.39
N LEU A 57 -9.33 4.65 0.80
CA LEU A 57 -9.11 3.20 0.92
C LEU A 57 -8.49 2.65 -0.35
N GLU A 58 -7.26 2.14 -0.24
CA GLU A 58 -6.65 1.34 -1.30
C GLU A 58 -7.08 -0.11 -1.07
N GLU A 59 -7.93 -0.63 -1.95
CA GLU A 59 -8.56 -1.95 -1.79
C GLU A 59 -8.08 -2.98 -2.84
N ARG A 60 -7.10 -2.62 -3.68
CA ARG A 60 -6.68 -3.44 -4.82
C ARG A 60 -5.38 -4.18 -4.59
N ALA A 61 -4.47 -3.68 -3.75
CA ALA A 61 -3.15 -4.28 -3.62
C ALA A 61 -3.21 -5.72 -3.09
N LEU A 62 -2.41 -6.61 -3.70
CA LEU A 62 -2.33 -8.03 -3.34
C LEU A 62 -0.96 -8.43 -2.77
N ASP A 63 -0.03 -7.48 -2.73
CA ASP A 63 1.31 -7.62 -2.20
C ASP A 63 1.84 -6.29 -1.65
N SER A 64 2.98 -6.33 -0.94
CA SER A 64 3.49 -5.17 -0.23
C SER A 64 4.11 -4.10 -1.11
N PHE A 65 4.47 -4.42 -2.36
CA PHE A 65 4.96 -3.42 -3.31
C PHE A 65 3.79 -2.57 -3.80
N HIS A 66 2.70 -3.22 -4.22
CA HIS A 66 1.50 -2.54 -4.68
C HIS A 66 0.78 -1.80 -3.56
N ASN A 67 0.87 -2.24 -2.29
CA ASN A 67 0.34 -1.46 -1.16
C ASN A 67 0.88 -0.02 -1.16
N ILE A 68 2.16 0.18 -1.52
CA ILE A 68 2.77 1.52 -1.55
C ILE A 68 2.45 2.20 -2.88
N LEU A 69 2.69 1.53 -4.01
CA LEU A 69 2.52 2.12 -5.34
C LEU A 69 1.07 2.54 -5.61
N PHE A 70 0.09 1.69 -5.29
CA PHE A 70 -1.33 2.01 -5.49
C PHE A 70 -1.81 3.09 -4.53
N SER A 71 -1.28 3.15 -3.30
CA SER A 71 -1.61 4.25 -2.38
C SER A 71 -1.14 5.60 -2.93
N MET A 72 0.06 5.63 -3.52
CA MET A 72 0.60 6.84 -4.18
C MET A 72 -0.27 7.29 -5.35
N THR A 73 -0.64 6.37 -6.24
CA THR A 73 -1.41 6.70 -7.45
C THR A 73 -2.86 7.01 -7.13
N LEU A 74 -3.45 6.37 -6.12
CA LEU A 74 -4.77 6.71 -5.59
C LEU A 74 -4.79 8.12 -4.99
N PHE A 75 -3.72 8.52 -4.29
CA PHE A 75 -3.56 9.89 -3.82
C PHE A 75 -3.52 10.88 -4.99
N TRP A 76 -2.74 10.59 -6.04
CA TRP A 76 -2.72 11.42 -7.25
C TRP A 76 -4.09 11.48 -7.93
N ASP A 77 -4.78 10.36 -8.11
CA ASP A 77 -6.09 10.33 -8.76
C ASP A 77 -7.11 11.18 -7.99
N ARG A 78 -7.03 11.17 -6.65
CA ARG A 78 -7.92 11.96 -5.80
C ARG A 78 -7.60 13.45 -5.77
N PHE A 79 -6.32 13.82 -5.64
CA PHE A 79 -5.91 15.21 -5.34
C PHE A 79 -5.21 15.93 -6.50
N ARG A 80 -4.86 15.21 -7.57
CA ARG A 80 -4.09 15.73 -8.72
C ARG A 80 -2.77 16.40 -8.32
N THR A 81 -2.19 15.94 -7.21
CA THR A 81 -0.84 16.27 -6.73
C THR A 81 -0.23 15.03 -6.11
N TRP A 82 1.09 14.86 -6.21
CA TRP A 82 1.79 13.78 -5.52
C TRP A 82 1.99 14.13 -4.05
N PRO A 83 2.00 13.15 -3.13
CA PRO A 83 2.30 13.42 -1.73
C PRO A 83 3.76 13.91 -1.61
N VAL A 84 4.02 14.82 -0.67
CA VAL A 84 5.37 15.32 -0.39
C VAL A 84 6.07 14.51 0.71
N HIS A 85 5.30 13.75 1.50
CA HIS A 85 5.80 12.89 2.56
C HIS A 85 4.83 11.72 2.76
N VAL A 86 5.36 10.55 3.08
CA VAL A 86 4.61 9.30 3.26
C VAL A 86 5.00 8.67 4.59
N THR A 87 4.02 8.50 5.48
CA THR A 87 4.20 7.73 6.71
C THR A 87 3.62 6.34 6.52
N VAL A 88 4.46 5.30 6.59
CA VAL A 88 4.03 3.91 6.51
C VAL A 88 3.92 3.32 7.91
N VAL A 89 2.71 2.90 8.27
CA VAL A 89 2.43 2.21 9.54
C VAL A 89 2.24 0.72 9.24
N SER A 90 3.05 -0.14 9.86
CA SER A 90 3.03 -1.58 9.61
C SER A 90 3.71 -2.35 10.75
N HIS A 91 3.65 -3.67 10.74
CA HIS A 91 4.52 -4.50 11.58
C HIS A 91 6.00 -4.15 11.43
N GLY A 92 6.71 -4.05 12.54
CA GLY A 92 8.10 -3.61 12.63
C GLY A 92 9.05 -4.52 11.86
N PHE A 93 8.84 -5.84 11.93
CA PHE A 93 9.64 -6.81 11.18
C PHE A 93 9.56 -6.66 9.64
N LYS A 94 8.55 -5.95 9.11
CA LYS A 94 8.41 -5.67 7.67
C LYS A 94 9.25 -4.48 7.22
N LYS A 95 9.82 -3.68 8.14
CA LYS A 95 10.56 -2.44 7.82
C LYS A 95 11.60 -2.62 6.72
N PRO A 96 12.51 -3.63 6.74
CA PRO A 96 13.52 -3.77 5.70
C PRO A 96 12.92 -3.92 4.30
N ARG A 97 11.84 -4.71 4.18
CA ARG A 97 11.14 -4.96 2.92
C ARG A 97 10.39 -3.72 2.43
N ILE A 98 9.64 -3.07 3.32
CA ILE A 98 8.85 -1.89 2.96
C ILE A 98 9.75 -0.73 2.52
N MET A 99 10.82 -0.46 3.27
CA MET A 99 11.80 0.57 2.85
C MET A 99 12.48 0.20 1.53
N GLY A 100 12.69 -1.10 1.27
CA GLY A 100 13.13 -1.58 -0.04
C GLY A 100 12.15 -1.19 -1.16
N HIS A 101 10.85 -1.43 -0.98
CA HIS A 101 9.83 -1.02 -1.95
C HIS A 101 9.81 0.49 -2.19
N CYS A 102 9.88 1.30 -1.13
CA CYS A 102 9.93 2.76 -1.27
C CYS A 102 11.09 3.21 -2.16
N ARG A 103 12.29 2.61 -1.97
CA ARG A 103 13.46 2.90 -2.82
C ARG A 103 13.25 2.50 -4.28
N VAL A 104 12.68 1.33 -4.53
CA VAL A 104 12.39 0.82 -5.89
C VAL A 104 11.35 1.69 -6.59
N ILE A 105 10.34 2.16 -5.87
CA ILE A 105 9.33 3.10 -6.38
C ILE A 105 9.99 4.47 -6.67
N GLY A 106 11.07 4.80 -5.96
CA GLY A 106 11.85 6.01 -6.15
C GLY A 106 11.56 7.10 -5.12
N LEU A 107 10.90 6.76 -4.01
CA LEU A 107 10.72 7.66 -2.86
C LEU A 107 12.07 7.86 -2.16
N SER A 108 12.46 9.10 -1.93
CA SER A 108 13.69 9.42 -1.19
C SER A 108 13.53 9.14 0.30
N GLU A 109 14.64 9.00 1.03
CA GLU A 109 14.60 8.65 2.46
C GLU A 109 13.99 9.76 3.32
N ASP A 110 14.13 11.03 2.93
CA ASP A 110 13.51 12.20 3.58
C ASP A 110 11.99 12.28 3.34
N MET A 111 11.50 11.63 2.28
CA MET A 111 10.09 11.56 1.95
C MET A 111 9.34 10.51 2.79
N VAL A 112 10.04 9.57 3.45
CA VAL A 112 9.39 8.40 4.06
C VAL A 112 9.67 8.28 5.56
N THR A 113 8.62 8.28 6.36
CA THR A 113 8.66 7.85 7.77
C THR A 113 8.09 6.44 7.90
N PHE A 114 8.75 5.55 8.64
CA PHE A 114 8.22 4.21 8.95
C PHE A 114 7.93 4.06 10.44
N VAL A 115 6.69 3.74 10.78
CA VAL A 115 6.23 3.43 12.13
C VAL A 115 5.97 1.93 12.25
N GLY A 116 6.82 1.25 13.01
CA GLY A 116 6.72 -0.19 13.28
C GLY A 116 5.87 -0.47 14.51
N ILE A 117 4.82 -1.28 14.36
CA ILE A 117 3.95 -1.73 15.46
C ILE A 117 3.97 -3.26 15.51
N ASP A 118 4.64 -3.82 16.51
CA ASP A 118 4.65 -5.27 16.73
C ASP A 118 3.68 -5.63 17.87
N PRO A 119 2.87 -6.69 17.74
CA PRO A 119 1.94 -7.10 18.80
C PRO A 119 2.71 -7.49 20.08
N PRO A 120 2.12 -7.27 21.27
CA PRO A 120 2.69 -7.74 22.53
C PRO A 120 2.79 -9.27 22.53
N GLY A 121 3.93 -9.81 22.96
CA GLY A 121 4.26 -11.23 22.79
C GLY A 121 4.73 -11.55 21.37
N GLY A 122 5.60 -10.70 20.81
CA GLY A 122 6.00 -10.74 19.41
C GLY A 122 6.65 -12.05 18.94
N MET A 123 7.46 -11.97 17.89
CA MET A 123 8.18 -13.11 17.28
C MET A 123 9.26 -13.73 18.22
N GLY A 124 9.03 -13.79 19.53
CA GLY A 124 9.96 -14.20 20.59
C GLY A 124 9.42 -15.32 21.50
N ASP A 125 8.23 -15.88 21.24
CA ASP A 125 7.89 -17.21 21.79
C ASP A 125 8.50 -18.29 20.88
N GLU A 126 9.41 -19.06 21.45
CA GLU A 126 10.58 -19.67 20.79
C GLU A 126 10.26 -20.67 19.66
N GLY A 127 9.02 -21.18 19.55
CA GLY A 127 8.61 -22.17 18.54
C GLY A 127 7.94 -21.59 17.28
N GLU A 128 7.11 -20.55 17.42
CA GLU A 128 6.43 -19.89 16.29
C GLU A 128 7.31 -18.79 15.64
N ALA A 129 8.28 -18.30 16.41
CA ALA A 129 9.26 -17.29 16.02
C ALA A 129 10.11 -17.69 14.80
N GLU A 130 10.66 -18.91 14.79
CA GLU A 130 11.62 -19.32 13.74
C GLU A 130 10.98 -19.46 12.36
N GLY A 131 9.82 -20.12 12.27
CA GLY A 131 9.09 -20.29 11.01
C GLY A 131 8.65 -18.96 10.43
N ALA A 132 8.16 -18.06 11.28
CA ALA A 132 7.78 -16.73 10.89
C ALA A 132 8.99 -15.89 10.47
N MET A 133 10.13 -15.98 11.17
CA MET A 133 11.38 -15.31 10.79
C MET A 133 11.94 -15.83 9.47
N ASN A 134 11.87 -17.14 9.21
CA ASN A 134 12.28 -17.74 7.94
C ASN A 134 11.41 -17.23 6.80
N GLY A 135 10.09 -17.13 7.00
CA GLY A 135 9.17 -16.53 6.02
C GLY A 135 9.47 -15.05 5.76
N VAL A 136 9.88 -14.29 6.78
CA VAL A 136 10.33 -12.89 6.62
C VAL A 136 11.61 -12.80 5.80
N LYS A 137 12.62 -13.62 6.10
CA LYS A 137 13.89 -13.68 5.36
C LYS A 137 13.68 -14.11 3.91
N GLU A 138 12.87 -15.13 3.67
CA GLU A 138 12.56 -15.59 2.32
C GLU A 138 11.85 -14.49 1.53
N ALA A 139 10.85 -13.84 2.12
CA ALA A 139 10.16 -12.74 1.45
C ALA A 139 11.12 -11.58 1.15
N LEU A 140 12.03 -11.23 2.06
CA LEU A 140 13.02 -10.19 1.81
C LEU A 140 13.93 -10.56 0.63
N ARG A 141 14.41 -11.80 0.55
CA ARG A 141 15.22 -12.28 -0.57
C ARG A 141 14.44 -12.26 -1.88
N ASP A 142 13.21 -12.78 -1.89
CA ASP A 142 12.35 -12.78 -3.09
C ASP A 142 12.22 -11.37 -3.69
N TRP A 143 12.06 -10.35 -2.84
CA TRP A 143 11.94 -8.95 -3.27
C TRP A 143 13.28 -8.26 -3.53
N GLN A 144 14.41 -8.80 -3.09
CA GLN A 144 15.73 -8.32 -3.52
C GLN A 144 16.05 -8.82 -4.93
N GLU A 145 15.68 -10.05 -5.24
CA GLU A 145 15.89 -10.68 -6.55
C GLU A 145 14.90 -10.16 -7.61
N ASP A 146 13.67 -9.85 -7.21
CA ASP A 146 12.61 -9.30 -8.06
C ASP A 146 11.96 -8.05 -7.42
N PRO A 147 12.63 -6.89 -7.47
CA PRO A 147 12.23 -5.69 -6.73
C PRO A 147 10.86 -5.12 -7.09
N MET A 148 10.38 -5.39 -8.31
CA MET A 148 9.07 -4.94 -8.80
C MET A 148 8.03 -6.06 -8.86
N GLY A 149 8.35 -7.27 -8.38
CA GLY A 149 7.40 -8.38 -8.30
C GLY A 149 6.88 -8.84 -9.67
N ARG A 150 7.73 -8.75 -10.70
CA ARG A 150 7.42 -9.06 -12.11
C ARG A 150 7.74 -10.51 -12.47
N GLY A 151 8.69 -11.12 -11.77
CA GLY A 151 9.09 -12.50 -11.94
C GLY A 151 7.97 -13.48 -11.55
N GLU A 152 7.98 -14.65 -12.18
CA GLU A 152 6.91 -15.64 -12.08
C GLU A 152 6.59 -16.08 -10.63
N LYS A 153 7.60 -16.10 -9.74
CA LYS A 153 7.39 -16.44 -8.33
C LYS A 153 6.44 -15.45 -7.64
N LEU A 154 6.73 -14.15 -7.74
CA LEU A 154 5.95 -13.10 -7.09
C LEU A 154 4.66 -12.79 -7.85
N ALA A 155 4.73 -12.71 -9.19
CA ALA A 155 3.55 -12.54 -10.04
C ALA A 155 2.56 -13.70 -9.87
N GLY A 156 3.03 -14.95 -9.82
CA GLY A 156 2.20 -16.11 -9.55
C GLY A 156 1.58 -16.10 -8.15
N LYS A 157 2.31 -15.66 -7.12
CA LYS A 157 1.75 -15.44 -5.77
C LYS A 157 0.62 -14.40 -5.82
N ARG A 158 0.78 -13.31 -6.59
CA ARG A 158 -0.25 -12.27 -6.79
C ARG A 158 -1.47 -12.82 -7.53
N ARG A 159 -1.30 -13.52 -8.66
CA ARG A 159 -2.41 -14.14 -9.41
C ARG A 159 -3.24 -15.09 -8.55
N ARG A 160 -2.59 -15.96 -7.76
CA ARG A 160 -3.29 -16.90 -6.85
C ARG A 160 -4.12 -16.19 -5.77
N ARG A 161 -3.73 -14.98 -5.38
CA ARG A 161 -4.47 -14.17 -4.39
C ARG A 161 -5.63 -13.41 -5.01
N ASN A 162 -5.61 -13.18 -6.32
CA ASN A 162 -6.62 -12.39 -7.02
C ASN A 162 -7.90 -13.18 -7.33
N VAL A 163 -8.51 -13.78 -6.31
CA VAL A 163 -9.67 -14.67 -6.46
C VAL A 163 -10.93 -13.95 -6.97
N TRP A 164 -10.95 -12.62 -6.86
CA TRP A 164 -12.05 -11.76 -7.30
C TRP A 164 -11.75 -10.99 -8.60
N GLY A 165 -10.60 -11.23 -9.24
CA GLY A 165 -10.24 -10.56 -10.49
C GLY A 165 -10.12 -9.04 -10.38
N VAL A 166 -9.68 -8.54 -9.21
CA VAL A 166 -9.48 -7.11 -8.96
C VAL A 166 -8.44 -6.55 -9.93
N TRP A 167 -8.68 -5.36 -10.47
CA TRP A 167 -7.76 -4.67 -11.36
C TRP A 167 -6.40 -4.41 -10.68
N GLN A 168 -5.30 -4.74 -11.36
CA GLN A 168 -3.93 -4.65 -10.83
C GLN A 168 -3.04 -3.65 -11.60
N GLY A 169 -3.62 -2.76 -12.40
CA GLY A 169 -2.84 -1.67 -13.00
C GLY A 169 -2.42 -0.61 -11.98
N VAL A 170 -1.34 0.11 -12.28
CA VAL A 170 -0.79 1.19 -11.46
C VAL A 170 -1.86 2.22 -11.07
N PHE A 171 -2.67 2.67 -12.01
CA PHE A 171 -3.83 3.54 -11.76
C PHE A 171 -5.12 2.72 -11.71
N GLU A 172 -6.19 3.30 -11.18
CA GLU A 172 -7.49 2.64 -11.19
C GLU A 172 -8.00 2.42 -12.62
N GLY A 173 -8.81 1.37 -12.82
CA GLY A 173 -9.38 1.07 -14.13
C GLY A 173 -10.30 2.22 -14.56
N GLY A 174 -9.99 2.83 -15.70
CA GLY A 174 -10.71 4.02 -16.18
C GLY A 174 -10.19 5.35 -15.63
N ALA A 175 -9.07 5.36 -14.89
CA ALA A 175 -8.36 6.58 -14.56
C ALA A 175 -7.97 7.33 -15.85
N GLY A 176 -8.13 8.66 -15.84
CA GLY A 176 -7.86 9.50 -17.01
C GLY A 176 -6.43 9.37 -17.56
N ASP A 177 -6.20 9.89 -18.76
CA ASP A 177 -4.93 9.77 -19.47
C ASP A 177 -3.77 10.48 -18.76
N ASP A 178 -4.07 11.52 -17.97
CA ASP A 178 -3.05 12.23 -17.20
C ASP A 178 -2.64 11.44 -15.94
N LYS A 179 -1.50 10.77 -16.08
CA LYS A 179 -0.81 9.98 -15.04
C LYS A 179 0.14 10.83 -14.17
N GLY A 180 0.01 12.16 -14.18
CA GLY A 180 0.79 13.05 -13.33
C GLY A 180 2.28 13.02 -13.61
N GLY A 181 2.68 12.67 -14.84
CA GLY A 181 4.08 12.52 -15.24
C GLY A 181 4.75 11.24 -14.75
N LEU A 182 4.02 10.31 -14.11
CA LEU A 182 4.53 8.98 -13.78
C LEU A 182 4.61 8.12 -15.05
N GLU A 183 5.79 7.57 -15.31
CA GLU A 183 6.00 6.72 -16.48
C GLU A 183 5.58 5.28 -16.19
N ILE A 184 4.61 4.80 -16.97
CA ILE A 184 4.07 3.46 -16.90
C ILE A 184 4.14 2.78 -18.26
N GLU A 185 4.23 1.46 -18.26
CA GLU A 185 4.14 0.61 -19.44
C GLU A 185 2.95 -0.33 -19.32
N LEU A 186 2.36 -0.69 -20.46
CA LEU A 186 1.31 -1.70 -20.55
C LEU A 186 1.95 -3.03 -20.97
N ASP A 187 1.70 -4.08 -20.21
CA ASP A 187 2.06 -5.45 -20.58
C ASP A 187 0.84 -6.38 -20.56
N ARG A 188 1.08 -7.69 -20.65
CA ARG A 188 0.01 -8.70 -20.66
C ARG A 188 -0.75 -8.81 -19.33
N GLU A 189 -0.20 -8.32 -18.22
CA GLU A 189 -0.83 -8.35 -16.89
C GLU A 189 -1.45 -6.99 -16.50
N GLY A 190 -1.16 -5.91 -17.23
CA GLY A 190 -1.77 -4.59 -17.04
C GLY A 190 -0.76 -3.45 -17.07
N GLU A 191 -1.09 -2.33 -16.44
CA GLU A 191 -0.18 -1.21 -16.25
C GLU A 191 0.91 -1.55 -15.22
N ARG A 192 2.15 -1.17 -15.50
CA ARG A 192 3.30 -1.32 -14.59
C ARG A 192 4.17 -0.07 -14.55
N LEU A 193 4.84 0.13 -13.42
CA LEU A 193 5.83 1.18 -13.24
C LEU A 193 7.09 0.90 -14.07
N VAL A 194 7.49 1.80 -14.97
CA VAL A 194 8.74 1.64 -15.76
C VAL A 194 9.95 1.73 -14.84
N PRO A 195 10.90 0.76 -14.84
CA PRO A 195 11.94 0.69 -13.81
C PRO A 195 12.77 1.95 -13.62
N GLU A 196 13.28 2.51 -14.70
CA GLU A 196 14.09 3.74 -14.73
C GLU A 196 13.31 4.93 -15.31
N GLY A 197 11.99 4.82 -15.33
CA GLY A 197 11.12 5.86 -15.89
C GLY A 197 11.01 7.08 -14.99
N ARG A 198 10.40 8.14 -15.52
CA ARG A 198 10.15 9.38 -14.78
C ARG A 198 9.38 9.13 -13.48
N ARG A 199 9.82 9.78 -12.39
CA ARG A 199 9.14 9.85 -11.09
C ARG A 199 8.81 11.32 -10.79
N PRO A 200 7.53 11.71 -10.77
CA PRO A 200 7.13 13.11 -10.63
C PRO A 200 7.27 13.66 -9.20
N TRP A 201 7.58 12.81 -8.23
CA TRP A 201 7.89 13.15 -6.84
C TRP A 201 9.39 13.15 -6.52
N ARG A 202 10.26 12.97 -7.53
CA ARG A 202 11.71 13.12 -7.39
C ARG A 202 12.19 14.50 -7.79
#